data_AF-A0A968PNY0-F1
#
_entry.id   AF-A0A968PNY0-F1
#
_cell.length_a   1.000
_cell.length_b   1.000
_cell.length_c   1.000
_cell.angle_alpha   90.00
_cell.angle_beta   90.00
_cell.angle_gamma   90.00
#
_symmetry.space_group_name_H-M   'P 1'
#
loop_
_entity.id
_entity.type
_entity.pdbx_description
1 polymer ?
#
loop_
_entity_poly.entity_id
_entity_poly.type
_entity_poly.pdbx_seq_one_letter_code
_entity_poly.pdbx_strand_id
1 'polypeptide(L)'
;MRFNQITAILGLTTAAVVSTALVPAQATAETFQVESGVTSVFLDLPLLESIGLNLTGTSDNIVPPVSDDFLVGFEITDDTDFSFSDEGGFTLIGGSIEHTGSITFNDAITVGDFSIGFDASRVSDAATGFFVQDTLDTGAILFDVASIVPTVDGEDLTIAGGLLVSPEFAGVLGNPDLTGALVGQAQTNAETEPVSVPEPTSGLMLLVAGAAIAAGRRQLTAKQ
;
A
#
# COMPACT_ATOMS: atom_id res chain seq x y z
N MET A 1 -2.52 -2.13 -90.87
CA MET A 1 -2.91 -2.67 -89.55
C MET A 1 -1.64 -3.17 -88.88
N ARG A 2 -1.24 -2.92 -87.63
CA ARG A 2 -1.73 -2.18 -86.46
C ARG A 2 -0.50 -2.07 -85.49
N PHE A 3 -0.36 -0.91 -84.84
CA PHE A 3 0.20 -0.61 -83.51
C PHE A 3 1.63 -1.03 -83.04
N ASN A 4 2.44 0.03 -82.81
CA ASN A 4 3.49 0.27 -81.79
C ASN A 4 3.10 -0.20 -80.36
N GLN A 5 4.07 -0.53 -79.47
CA GLN A 5 4.21 -0.16 -78.01
C GLN A 5 5.56 -0.73 -77.44
N ILE A 6 6.53 0.06 -76.95
CA ILE A 6 6.77 0.70 -75.61
C ILE A 6 7.40 -0.22 -74.52
N THR A 7 8.67 0.08 -74.23
CA THR A 7 9.44 0.21 -72.95
C THR A 7 9.03 -0.51 -71.65
N ALA A 8 10.02 -1.03 -70.91
CA ALA A 8 10.06 -0.92 -69.43
C ALA A 8 11.51 -0.92 -68.88
N ILE A 9 11.91 0.21 -68.31
CA ILE A 9 13.11 0.40 -67.48
C ILE A 9 12.69 0.05 -66.04
N LEU A 10 13.33 -0.93 -65.41
CA LEU A 10 13.15 -1.21 -63.98
C LEU A 10 14.13 -0.34 -63.17
N GLY A 11 13.63 0.77 -62.63
CA GLY A 11 14.29 1.50 -61.55
C GLY A 11 13.93 0.87 -60.21
N LEU A 12 14.92 0.37 -59.47
CA LEU A 12 14.77 -0.18 -58.13
C LEU A 12 14.89 0.97 -57.12
N THR A 13 13.77 1.53 -56.67
CA THR A 13 13.72 2.50 -55.58
C THR A 13 13.65 1.76 -54.24
N THR A 14 14.74 1.77 -53.48
CA THR A 14 14.75 1.34 -52.08
C THR A 14 14.04 2.37 -51.20
N ALA A 15 12.88 2.04 -50.67
CA ALA A 15 12.21 2.80 -49.63
C ALA A 15 12.89 2.50 -48.28
N ALA A 16 13.46 3.52 -47.65
CA ALA A 16 13.89 3.45 -46.26
C ALA A 16 12.66 3.65 -45.36
N VAL A 17 12.23 2.58 -44.68
CA VAL A 17 11.21 2.66 -43.63
C VAL A 17 11.91 3.18 -42.37
N VAL A 18 11.68 4.44 -42.04
CA VAL A 18 12.02 4.99 -40.72
C VAL A 18 10.91 4.56 -39.77
N SER A 19 11.10 3.45 -39.06
CA SER A 19 10.24 3.10 -37.94
C SER A 19 10.51 4.06 -36.78
N THR A 20 9.70 5.09 -36.64
CA THR A 20 9.57 5.81 -35.37
C THR A 20 8.93 4.85 -34.38
N ALA A 21 9.74 4.16 -33.59
CA ALA A 21 9.26 3.41 -32.45
C ALA A 21 8.61 4.42 -31.49
N LEU A 22 7.28 4.43 -31.44
CA LEU A 22 6.56 5.01 -30.31
C LEU A 22 6.96 4.16 -29.10
N VAL A 23 7.82 4.69 -28.24
CA VAL A 23 8.04 4.12 -26.91
C VAL A 23 6.72 4.38 -26.16
N PRO A 24 5.97 3.35 -25.74
CA PRO A 24 4.85 3.60 -24.85
C PRO A 24 5.39 4.24 -23.58
N ALA A 25 4.87 5.41 -23.22
CA ALA A 25 5.06 5.94 -21.88
C ALA A 25 4.49 4.89 -20.93
N GLN A 26 5.36 4.16 -20.22
CA GLN A 26 4.91 3.36 -19.10
C GLN A 26 4.53 4.36 -18.02
N ALA A 27 3.26 4.34 -17.60
CA ALA A 27 2.89 5.00 -16.36
C ALA A 27 3.72 4.31 -15.27
N THR A 28 4.61 5.04 -14.62
CA THR A 28 5.25 4.58 -13.40
C THR A 28 4.18 4.57 -12.32
N ALA A 29 3.96 3.41 -11.69
CA ALA A 29 3.12 3.32 -10.50
C ALA A 29 3.61 4.35 -9.47
N GLU A 30 2.77 5.31 -9.12
CA GLU A 30 3.09 6.19 -8.01
C GLU A 30 2.96 5.37 -6.72
N THR A 31 3.97 5.50 -5.87
CA THR A 31 4.01 4.84 -4.58
C THR A 31 3.98 5.92 -3.53
N PHE A 32 3.19 5.71 -2.50
CA PHE A 32 2.99 6.66 -1.41
C PHE A 32 3.44 6.01 -0.11
N GLN A 33 4.02 6.82 0.77
CA GLN A 33 4.33 6.46 2.14
C GLN A 33 3.52 7.35 3.07
N VAL A 34 2.95 6.76 4.13
CA VAL A 34 2.28 7.52 5.19
C VAL A 34 3.34 8.22 6.03
N GLU A 35 3.17 9.52 6.25
CA GLU A 35 4.11 10.35 7.03
C GLU A 35 3.48 10.82 8.33
N SER A 36 2.20 11.20 8.31
CA SER A 36 1.53 11.76 9.50
C SER A 36 0.02 11.54 9.45
N GLY A 37 -0.68 11.99 10.49
CA GLY A 37 -2.14 11.98 10.56
C GLY A 37 -2.68 11.47 11.89
N VAL A 38 -3.93 11.05 11.89
CA VAL A 38 -4.66 10.61 13.09
C VAL A 38 -5.47 9.36 12.81
N THR A 39 -5.37 8.37 13.69
CA THR A 39 -6.33 7.26 13.76
C THR A 39 -7.34 7.52 14.86
N SER A 40 -8.59 7.71 14.48
CA SER A 40 -9.72 7.90 15.38
C SER A 40 -10.43 6.58 15.65
N VAL A 41 -10.78 6.33 16.91
CA VAL A 41 -11.36 5.06 17.35
C VAL A 41 -12.70 5.30 18.03
N PHE A 42 -13.70 4.55 17.57
CA PHE A 42 -14.99 4.40 18.22
C PHE A 42 -15.04 3.02 18.87
N LEU A 43 -15.43 2.98 20.14
CA LEU A 43 -15.61 1.75 20.89
C LEU A 43 -17.07 1.65 21.34
N ASP A 44 -17.69 0.49 21.14
CA ASP A 44 -19.02 0.20 21.71
C ASP A 44 -18.86 -0.07 23.21
N LEU A 45 -18.87 1.00 24.01
CA LEU A 45 -18.68 0.92 25.46
C LEU A 45 -19.69 -0.02 26.14
N PRO A 46 -21.01 0.01 25.83
CA PRO A 46 -21.94 -0.98 26.37
C PRO A 46 -21.56 -2.43 26.07
N LEU A 47 -21.09 -2.71 24.85
CA LEU A 47 -20.63 -4.05 24.48
C LEU A 47 -19.35 -4.42 25.25
N LEU A 48 -18.38 -3.51 25.31
CA LEU A 48 -17.14 -3.70 26.08
C LEU A 48 -17.42 -3.95 27.56
N GLU A 49 -18.30 -3.17 28.18
CA GLU A 49 -18.72 -3.36 29.58
C GLU A 49 -19.37 -4.73 29.78
N SER A 50 -20.18 -5.20 28.83
CA SER A 50 -20.84 -6.51 28.89
C SER A 50 -19.85 -7.69 28.88
N ILE A 51 -18.66 -7.48 28.32
CA ILE A 51 -17.56 -8.46 28.29
C ILE A 51 -16.50 -8.19 29.37
N GLY A 52 -16.82 -7.30 30.32
CA GLY A 52 -16.00 -7.02 31.49
C GLY A 52 -14.90 -5.98 31.26
N LEU A 53 -14.98 -5.18 30.20
CA LEU A 53 -14.05 -4.09 29.90
C LEU A 53 -14.72 -2.73 30.10
N ASN A 54 -14.45 -2.09 31.23
CA ASN A 54 -14.87 -0.72 31.47
C ASN A 54 -13.72 0.24 31.15
N LEU A 55 -13.91 1.19 30.25
CA LEU A 55 -12.89 2.20 29.94
C LEU A 55 -12.80 3.17 31.13
N THR A 56 -11.65 3.21 31.79
CA THR A 56 -11.42 4.05 32.98
C THR A 56 -10.43 5.18 32.77
N GLY A 57 -9.63 5.15 31.70
CA GLY A 57 -8.71 6.23 31.42
C GLY A 57 -8.12 6.21 30.01
N THR A 58 -7.54 7.35 29.65
CA THR A 58 -6.71 7.57 28.47
C THR A 58 -5.44 8.28 28.91
N SER A 59 -4.33 8.12 28.18
CA SER A 59 -3.12 8.90 28.44
C SER A 59 -3.24 10.36 27.96
N ASP A 60 -2.29 11.20 28.37
CA ASP A 60 -2.28 12.63 28.05
C ASP A 60 -1.87 12.95 26.60
N ASN A 61 -1.27 11.99 25.89
CA ASN A 61 -0.80 12.12 24.50
C ASN A 61 -1.84 11.70 23.46
N ILE A 62 -3.11 11.54 23.85
CA ILE A 62 -4.20 11.42 22.88
C ILE A 62 -4.49 12.78 22.23
N VAL A 63 -4.94 12.75 20.98
CA VAL A 63 -5.32 13.94 20.21
C VAL A 63 -6.83 13.96 19.97
N PRO A 64 -7.42 15.13 19.65
CA PRO A 64 -8.82 15.18 19.23
C PRO A 64 -9.06 14.26 18.02
N PRO A 65 -10.13 13.45 18.03
CA PRO A 65 -10.48 12.66 16.86
C PRO A 65 -10.95 13.53 15.70
N VAL A 66 -11.03 12.94 14.51
CA VAL A 66 -11.43 13.62 13.27
C VAL A 66 -12.89 14.05 13.25
N SER A 67 -13.74 13.45 14.10
CA SER A 67 -15.12 13.88 14.32
C SER A 67 -15.62 13.48 15.71
N ASP A 68 -16.74 14.09 16.12
CA ASP A 68 -17.42 13.79 17.40
C ASP A 68 -18.04 12.38 17.45
N ASP A 69 -18.04 11.64 16.34
CA ASP A 69 -18.53 10.25 16.30
C ASP A 69 -17.50 9.26 16.89
N PHE A 70 -16.24 9.68 17.02
CA PHE A 70 -15.17 8.88 17.60
C PHE A 70 -14.87 9.30 19.04
N LEU A 71 -14.41 8.34 19.84
CA LEU A 71 -14.14 8.55 21.26
C LEU A 71 -12.76 9.16 21.50
N VAL A 72 -11.76 8.73 20.74
CA VAL A 72 -10.35 9.08 20.94
C VAL A 72 -9.62 9.11 19.60
N GLY A 73 -8.65 10.02 19.48
CA GLY A 73 -7.70 10.07 18.37
C GLY A 73 -6.28 9.75 18.83
N PHE A 74 -5.54 9.04 18.00
CA PHE A 74 -4.13 8.74 18.21
C PHE A 74 -3.32 9.28 17.03
N GLU A 75 -2.27 10.03 17.34
CA GLU A 75 -1.39 10.63 16.35
C GLU A 75 -0.48 9.56 15.73
N ILE A 76 -0.33 9.62 14.40
CA ILE A 76 0.63 8.80 13.64
C ILE A 76 2.02 9.39 13.88
N THR A 77 2.99 8.51 14.11
CA THR A 77 4.37 8.89 14.43
C THR A 77 5.31 8.73 13.24
N ASP A 78 6.45 9.43 13.31
CA ASP A 78 7.55 9.36 12.33
C ASP A 78 8.20 7.97 12.19
N ASP A 79 7.89 7.03 13.10
CA ASP A 79 8.36 5.63 13.01
C ASP A 79 7.55 4.81 11.97
N THR A 80 6.50 5.40 11.40
CA THR A 80 5.67 4.79 10.35
C THR A 80 6.44 4.55 9.05
N ASP A 81 6.34 3.33 8.51
CA ASP A 81 6.93 2.96 7.20
C ASP A 81 5.89 2.41 6.20
N PHE A 82 4.61 2.57 6.52
CA PHE A 82 3.49 2.09 5.72
C PHE A 82 3.50 2.67 4.31
N SER A 83 3.53 1.77 3.31
CA SER A 83 3.62 2.13 1.90
C SER A 83 2.56 1.42 1.06
N PHE A 84 1.99 2.13 0.09
CA PHE A 84 0.99 1.61 -0.85
C PHE A 84 1.14 2.22 -2.24
N SER A 85 0.49 1.62 -3.25
CA SER A 85 0.28 2.23 -4.56
C SER A 85 -1.20 2.43 -4.81
N ASP A 86 -1.54 3.47 -5.56
CA ASP A 86 -2.90 3.76 -6.03
C ASP A 86 -3.14 3.28 -7.48
N GLU A 87 -2.14 2.66 -8.12
CA GLU A 87 -2.25 2.18 -9.50
C GLU A 87 -3.30 1.07 -9.62
N GLY A 88 -4.43 1.38 -10.26
CA GLY A 88 -5.55 0.44 -10.38
C GLY A 88 -6.35 0.26 -9.08
N GLY A 89 -6.14 1.14 -8.11
CA GLY A 89 -6.76 1.11 -6.78
C GLY A 89 -5.73 0.88 -5.69
N PHE A 90 -6.19 0.96 -4.43
CA PHE A 90 -5.33 0.79 -3.26
C PHE A 90 -4.70 -0.61 -3.23
N THR A 91 -3.36 -0.64 -3.30
CA THR A 91 -2.55 -1.86 -3.21
C THR A 91 -1.49 -1.67 -2.14
N LEU A 92 -1.56 -2.47 -1.08
CA LEU A 92 -0.53 -2.48 -0.03
C LEU A 92 0.81 -2.97 -0.59
N ILE A 93 1.89 -2.25 -0.27
CA ILE A 93 3.26 -2.68 -0.56
C ILE A 93 3.90 -3.29 0.68
N GLY A 94 3.72 -2.65 1.85
CA GLY A 94 4.20 -3.16 3.13
C GLY A 94 4.29 -2.09 4.20
N GLY A 95 4.97 -2.42 5.30
CA GLY A 95 5.17 -1.56 6.46
C GLY A 95 4.02 -1.59 7.47
N SER A 96 4.09 -0.69 8.45
CA SER A 96 3.11 -0.49 9.50
C SER A 96 2.92 1.00 9.80
N ILE A 97 1.74 1.32 10.35
CA ILE A 97 1.43 2.67 10.84
C ILE A 97 1.58 2.65 12.36
N GLU A 98 2.46 3.51 12.87
CA GLU A 98 2.83 3.55 14.29
C GLU A 98 2.18 4.73 14.99
N HIS A 99 1.66 4.51 16.19
CA HIS A 99 0.93 5.51 16.97
C HIS A 99 1.47 5.63 18.38
N THR A 100 1.24 6.80 19.00
CA THR A 100 1.39 6.92 20.47
C THR A 100 0.06 7.16 21.15
N GLY A 101 -0.03 6.73 22.40
CA GLY A 101 -1.19 6.94 23.27
C GLY A 101 -1.81 5.63 23.73
N SER A 102 -2.51 5.68 24.86
CA SER A 102 -3.02 4.48 25.52
C SER A 102 -4.42 4.68 26.07
N ILE A 103 -5.11 3.56 26.23
CA ILE A 103 -6.38 3.43 26.91
C ILE A 103 -6.23 2.43 28.05
N THR A 104 -6.92 2.70 29.14
CA THR A 104 -6.91 1.85 30.33
C THR A 104 -8.31 1.33 30.60
N PHE A 105 -8.43 0.01 30.73
CA PHE A 105 -9.63 -0.67 31.14
C PHE A 105 -9.53 -1.14 32.60
N ASN A 106 -10.62 -0.99 33.35
CA ASN A 106 -10.78 -1.46 34.72
C ASN A 106 -9.67 -1.01 35.70
N ASP A 107 -9.02 0.12 35.44
CA ASP A 107 -7.86 0.62 36.18
C ASP A 107 -6.68 -0.37 36.28
N ALA A 108 -6.62 -1.35 35.36
CA ALA A 108 -5.70 -2.48 35.47
C ALA A 108 -5.07 -2.90 34.14
N ILE A 109 -5.81 -2.83 33.03
CA ILE A 109 -5.34 -3.26 31.71
C ILE A 109 -5.10 -2.00 30.89
N THR A 110 -3.84 -1.61 30.75
CA THR A 110 -3.44 -0.53 29.85
C THR A 110 -2.93 -1.13 28.56
N VAL A 111 -3.48 -0.66 27.44
CA VAL A 111 -3.00 -0.97 26.09
C VAL A 111 -2.82 0.34 25.36
N GLY A 112 -1.81 0.45 24.53
CA GLY A 112 -1.44 1.70 23.89
C GLY A 112 -0.19 1.56 23.07
N ASP A 113 0.29 2.69 22.57
CA ASP A 113 1.34 2.81 21.56
C ASP A 113 1.17 1.68 20.55
N PHE A 114 0.27 1.82 19.59
CA PHE A 114 -0.10 0.68 18.75
C PHE A 114 0.49 0.79 17.35
N SER A 115 0.65 -0.39 16.75
CA SER A 115 1.00 -0.56 15.35
C SER A 115 -0.19 -1.11 14.59
N ILE A 116 -0.51 -0.51 13.45
CA ILE A 116 -1.42 -1.09 12.47
C ILE A 116 -0.58 -1.80 11.40
N GLY A 117 -0.58 -3.12 11.45
CA GLY A 117 0.18 -3.97 10.54
C GLY A 117 -0.71 -4.80 9.61
N PHE A 118 -0.07 -5.54 8.69
CA PHE A 118 -0.74 -6.50 7.80
C PHE A 118 -0.07 -7.86 7.84
N ASP A 119 -0.87 -8.90 8.00
CA ASP A 119 -0.45 -10.30 7.88
C ASP A 119 -1.45 -11.09 7.03
N ALA A 120 -0.98 -11.58 5.88
CA ALA A 120 -1.79 -12.37 4.95
C ALA A 120 -2.32 -13.68 5.58
N SER A 121 -1.68 -14.20 6.63
CA SER A 121 -2.14 -15.39 7.35
C SER A 121 -3.37 -15.13 8.22
N ARG A 122 -3.69 -13.85 8.50
CA ARG A 122 -4.86 -13.42 9.28
C ARG A 122 -6.07 -13.07 8.41
N VAL A 123 -5.92 -13.15 7.08
CA VAL A 123 -7.05 -12.97 6.16
C VAL A 123 -8.07 -14.09 6.35
N SER A 124 -9.33 -13.72 6.52
CA SER A 124 -10.45 -14.65 6.67
C SER A 124 -11.73 -14.06 6.07
N ASP A 125 -12.85 -14.78 6.18
CA ASP A 125 -14.16 -14.26 5.74
C ASP A 125 -14.59 -13.02 6.54
N ALA A 126 -14.03 -12.79 7.74
CA ALA A 126 -14.37 -11.68 8.62
C ALA A 126 -13.27 -10.61 8.72
N ALA A 127 -12.00 -10.97 8.47
CA ALA A 127 -10.84 -10.09 8.67
C ALA A 127 -10.03 -9.89 7.39
N THR A 128 -9.50 -8.67 7.23
CA THR A 128 -8.79 -8.24 6.01
C THR A 128 -7.30 -8.58 6.01
N GLY A 129 -6.77 -9.15 7.10
CA GLY A 129 -5.33 -9.33 7.32
C GLY A 129 -4.68 -8.14 8.02
N PHE A 130 -5.32 -6.97 8.05
CA PHE A 130 -4.90 -5.86 8.90
C PHE A 130 -5.19 -6.16 10.37
N PHE A 131 -4.31 -5.71 11.26
CA PHE A 131 -4.43 -5.90 12.69
C PHE A 131 -3.89 -4.70 13.46
N VAL A 132 -4.35 -4.53 14.70
CA VAL A 132 -3.87 -3.52 15.64
C VAL A 132 -3.13 -4.25 16.75
N GLN A 133 -1.86 -3.92 16.95
CA GLN A 133 -0.99 -4.53 17.95
C GLN A 133 -0.60 -3.51 19.02
N ASP A 134 -0.69 -3.92 20.28
CA ASP A 134 -0.14 -3.18 21.41
C ASP A 134 1.38 -3.23 21.37
N THR A 135 2.05 -2.08 21.30
CA THR A 135 3.52 -1.98 21.36
C THR A 135 4.01 -1.31 22.64
N LEU A 136 3.11 -0.80 23.48
CA LEU A 136 3.44 -0.23 24.78
C LEU A 136 4.07 -1.28 25.72
N ASP A 137 3.42 -2.43 25.92
CA ASP A 137 3.85 -3.39 26.94
C ASP A 137 3.69 -4.86 26.54
N THR A 138 2.54 -5.24 25.99
CA THR A 138 2.17 -6.66 25.84
C THR A 138 2.70 -7.28 24.56
N GLY A 139 2.88 -6.51 23.50
CA GLY A 139 3.18 -7.03 22.16
C GLY A 139 2.01 -7.82 21.56
N ALA A 140 0.84 -7.83 22.21
CA ALA A 140 -0.30 -8.63 21.78
C ALA A 140 -1.03 -7.93 20.65
N ILE A 141 -1.47 -8.71 19.66
CA ILE A 141 -2.44 -8.23 18.69
C ILE A 141 -3.76 -8.04 19.45
N LEU A 142 -4.28 -6.84 19.48
CA LEU A 142 -5.53 -6.49 20.19
C LEU A 142 -6.74 -6.77 19.33
N PHE A 143 -6.67 -6.33 18.07
CA PHE A 143 -7.79 -6.38 17.15
C PHE A 143 -7.37 -6.84 15.76
N ASP A 144 -8.22 -7.63 15.12
CA ASP A 144 -8.21 -7.84 13.68
C ASP A 144 -9.15 -6.81 13.03
N VAL A 145 -8.82 -6.34 11.83
CA VAL A 145 -9.61 -5.31 11.14
C VAL A 145 -10.56 -5.96 10.13
N ALA A 146 -11.85 -5.80 10.38
CA ALA A 146 -12.92 -6.16 9.46
C ALA A 146 -13.04 -5.14 8.33
N SER A 147 -13.28 -5.63 7.11
CA SER A 147 -13.61 -4.88 5.89
C SER A 147 -13.07 -3.45 5.83
N ILE A 148 -12.00 -3.23 5.06
CA ILE A 148 -11.46 -1.88 4.84
C ILE A 148 -12.09 -1.21 3.62
N VAL A 149 -12.25 0.11 3.69
CA VAL A 149 -12.63 0.96 2.55
C VAL A 149 -11.59 2.07 2.40
N PRO A 150 -10.46 1.81 1.72
CA PRO A 150 -9.44 2.81 1.48
C PRO A 150 -9.93 3.84 0.44
N THR A 151 -9.70 5.12 0.72
CA THR A 151 -9.93 6.25 -0.19
C THR A 151 -8.65 7.06 -0.26
N VAL A 152 -8.19 7.34 -1.48
CA VAL A 152 -7.00 8.16 -1.76
C VAL A 152 -7.46 9.39 -2.53
N ASP A 153 -7.15 10.58 -2.03
CA ASP A 153 -7.45 11.87 -2.68
C ASP A 153 -6.20 12.75 -2.67
N GLY A 154 -5.42 12.68 -3.74
CA GLY A 154 -4.10 13.33 -3.78
C GLY A 154 -3.16 12.70 -2.75
N GLU A 155 -2.67 13.53 -1.84
CA GLU A 155 -1.75 13.14 -0.76
C GLU A 155 -2.51 12.67 0.51
N ASP A 156 -3.84 12.68 0.51
CA ASP A 156 -4.66 12.23 1.63
C ASP A 156 -5.08 10.77 1.48
N LEU A 157 -4.83 9.96 2.52
CA LEU A 157 -5.28 8.58 2.66
C LEU A 157 -6.31 8.48 3.79
N THR A 158 -7.49 7.93 3.50
CA THR A 158 -8.47 7.55 4.51
C THR A 158 -8.74 6.05 4.47
N ILE A 159 -8.57 5.36 5.60
CA ILE A 159 -8.88 3.93 5.77
C ILE A 159 -9.82 3.77 6.96
N ALA A 160 -11.02 3.25 6.73
CA ALA A 160 -11.94 2.88 7.81
C ALA A 160 -12.14 1.36 7.87
N GLY A 161 -12.27 0.81 9.08
CA GLY A 161 -12.50 -0.61 9.31
C GLY A 161 -13.10 -0.92 10.68
N GLY A 162 -13.75 -2.08 10.79
CA GLY A 162 -14.31 -2.56 12.06
C GLY A 162 -13.24 -3.24 12.92
N LEU A 163 -13.30 -3.07 14.24
CA LEU A 163 -12.37 -3.69 15.19
C LEU A 163 -12.96 -4.99 15.74
N LEU A 164 -12.36 -6.11 15.37
CA LEU A 164 -12.71 -7.44 15.86
C LEU A 164 -11.73 -7.85 16.97
N VAL A 165 -12.22 -8.33 18.10
CA VAL A 165 -11.33 -8.85 19.17
C VAL A 165 -10.49 -10.02 18.63
N SER A 166 -9.17 -9.92 18.74
CA SER A 166 -8.26 -10.95 18.27
C SER A 166 -8.29 -12.20 19.19
N PRO A 167 -7.82 -13.37 18.71
CA PRO A 167 -7.57 -14.52 19.58
C PRO A 167 -6.61 -14.23 20.73
N GLU A 168 -5.57 -13.45 20.48
CA GLU A 168 -4.53 -13.11 21.45
C GLU A 168 -5.12 -12.27 22.60
N PHE A 169 -5.90 -11.26 22.26
CA PHE A 169 -6.51 -10.38 23.24
C PHE A 169 -7.63 -11.09 24.01
N ALA A 170 -8.47 -11.86 23.33
CA ALA A 170 -9.44 -12.73 24.00
C ALA A 170 -8.78 -13.67 25.02
N GLY A 171 -7.58 -14.17 24.71
CA GLY A 171 -6.74 -14.94 25.62
C GLY A 171 -6.26 -14.13 26.84
N VAL A 172 -5.78 -12.91 26.64
CA VAL A 172 -5.39 -11.97 27.73
C VAL A 172 -6.58 -11.69 28.66
N LEU A 173 -7.78 -11.53 28.09
CA LEU A 173 -9.02 -11.31 28.85
C LEU A 173 -9.54 -12.57 29.55
N GLY A 174 -8.96 -13.74 29.28
CA GLY A 174 -9.42 -15.01 29.82
C GLY A 174 -10.78 -15.46 29.28
N ASN A 175 -11.22 -14.93 28.13
CA ASN A 175 -12.50 -15.22 27.51
C ASN A 175 -12.35 -15.46 26.00
N PRO A 176 -12.01 -16.69 25.58
CA PRO A 176 -11.76 -17.02 24.17
C PRO A 176 -13.01 -16.90 23.28
N ASP A 177 -14.21 -16.88 23.86
CA ASP A 177 -15.46 -16.73 23.11
C ASP A 177 -15.63 -15.32 22.52
N LEU A 178 -14.77 -14.37 22.92
CA LEU A 178 -14.75 -13.01 22.37
C LEU A 178 -14.07 -12.92 21.01
N THR A 179 -13.30 -13.92 20.58
CA THR A 179 -12.58 -13.88 19.31
C THR A 179 -13.54 -13.60 18.15
N GLY A 180 -13.23 -12.58 17.35
CA GLY A 180 -14.04 -12.14 16.22
C GLY A 180 -15.24 -11.26 16.59
N ALA A 181 -15.45 -10.92 17.87
CA ALA A 181 -16.49 -9.98 18.27
C ALA A 181 -16.16 -8.57 17.77
N LEU A 182 -17.08 -7.96 17.02
CA LEU A 182 -16.97 -6.57 16.57
C LEU A 182 -17.26 -5.64 17.75
N VAL A 183 -16.24 -4.93 18.23
CA VAL A 183 -16.31 -4.08 19.44
C VAL A 183 -16.12 -2.60 19.17
N GLY A 184 -15.88 -2.23 17.91
CA GLY A 184 -15.63 -0.85 17.56
C GLY A 184 -15.35 -0.65 16.09
N GLN A 185 -14.93 0.57 15.77
CA GLN A 185 -14.50 0.99 14.44
C GLN A 185 -13.27 1.90 14.59
N ALA A 186 -12.36 1.82 13.64
CA ALA A 186 -11.25 2.73 13.52
C ALA A 186 -11.27 3.41 12.14
N GLN A 187 -10.86 4.66 12.11
CA GLN A 187 -10.62 5.41 10.89
C GLN A 187 -9.26 6.08 10.97
N THR A 188 -8.38 5.75 10.04
CA THR A 188 -7.10 6.42 9.84
C THR A 188 -7.27 7.48 8.77
N ASN A 189 -6.92 8.73 9.09
CA ASN A 189 -6.79 9.84 8.17
C ASN A 189 -5.31 10.25 8.17
N ALA A 190 -4.62 9.93 7.10
CA ALA A 190 -3.19 10.07 6.97
C ALA A 190 -2.82 11.01 5.83
N GLU A 191 -1.77 11.80 6.05
CA GLU A 191 -1.05 12.52 5.00
C GLU A 191 0.05 11.61 4.46
N THR A 192 0.24 11.64 3.14
CA THR A 192 1.15 10.74 2.42
C THR A 192 2.03 11.52 1.46
N GLU A 193 3.24 11.02 1.25
CA GLU A 193 4.19 11.61 0.30
C GLU A 193 4.57 10.59 -0.78
N PRO A 194 4.74 11.04 -2.03
CA PRO A 194 5.17 10.16 -3.11
C PRO A 194 6.63 9.74 -2.92
N VAL A 195 6.87 8.44 -2.84
CA VAL A 195 8.24 7.90 -2.81
C VAL A 195 8.75 7.72 -4.23
N SER A 196 9.86 8.40 -4.52
CA SER A 196 10.51 8.29 -5.82
C SER A 196 11.25 6.96 -5.95
N VAL A 197 10.61 5.97 -6.56
CA VAL A 197 11.27 4.71 -6.94
C VAL A 197 12.26 5.00 -8.07
N PRO A 198 13.58 4.75 -7.91
CA PRO A 198 14.52 4.90 -9.00
C PRO A 198 14.13 3.96 -10.14
N GLU A 199 13.73 4.49 -11.30
CA GLU A 199 13.42 3.66 -12.46
C GLU A 199 14.60 2.71 -12.74
N PRO A 200 14.36 1.42 -13.05
CA PRO A 200 15.42 0.54 -13.53
C PRO A 200 15.98 1.17 -14.80
N THR A 201 17.19 1.71 -14.66
CA THR A 201 17.91 2.46 -15.67
C THR A 201 17.80 1.71 -16.99
N SER A 202 17.35 2.41 -18.04
CA SER A 202 17.26 1.99 -19.44
C SER A 202 18.60 1.48 -20.01
N GLY A 203 19.10 0.36 -19.49
CA GLY A 203 20.42 -0.23 -19.74
C GLY A 203 20.51 -1.09 -20.99
N LEU A 204 19.70 -0.81 -22.02
CA LEU A 204 19.65 -1.59 -23.27
C LEU A 204 19.86 -0.75 -24.54
N MET A 205 20.48 0.42 -24.43
CA MET A 205 20.84 1.28 -25.57
C MET A 205 22.33 1.22 -25.97
N LEU A 206 23.01 0.10 -25.70
CA LEU A 206 24.41 -0.09 -26.11
C LEU A 206 24.64 -1.44 -26.81
N LEU A 207 23.79 -1.79 -27.78
CA LEU A 207 24.04 -2.94 -28.67
C LEU A 207 23.77 -2.63 -30.16
N VAL A 208 24.15 -1.44 -30.63
CA VAL A 208 24.06 -1.09 -32.07
C VAL A 208 25.43 -0.86 -32.73
N ALA A 209 26.54 -0.79 -31.99
CA ALA A 209 27.84 -0.50 -32.57
C ALA A 209 28.65 -1.72 -33.08
N GLY A 210 28.20 -2.97 -32.86
CA GLY A 210 29.01 -4.16 -33.15
C GLY A 210 28.84 -4.80 -34.54
N ALA A 211 27.69 -4.63 -35.19
CA ALA A 211 27.35 -5.43 -36.38
C ALA A 211 27.90 -4.89 -37.72
N ALA A 212 28.33 -3.62 -37.78
CA ALA A 212 28.79 -3.01 -39.03
C ALA A 212 30.21 -3.38 -39.46
N ILE A 213 31.06 -3.91 -38.56
CA ILE A 213 32.48 -4.17 -38.87
C ILE A 213 32.73 -5.58 -39.42
N ALA A 214 31.83 -6.55 -39.20
CA ALA A 214 32.04 -7.93 -39.64
C ALA A 214 31.64 -8.21 -41.10
N ALA A 215 30.79 -7.39 -41.74
CA ALA A 215 30.35 -7.60 -43.12
C ALA A 215 31.30 -7.03 -44.20
N GLY A 216 32.22 -6.13 -43.82
CA GLY A 216 33.11 -5.45 -44.78
C GLY A 216 34.33 -6.24 -45.24
N ARG A 217 34.64 -7.41 -44.64
CA ARG A 217 35.90 -8.13 -44.91
C ARG A 217 35.82 -9.29 -45.90
N ARG A 218 34.66 -9.57 -46.51
CA ARG A 218 34.48 -10.73 -47.41
C ARG A 218 34.50 -10.45 -48.92
N GLN A 219 34.74 -9.22 -49.38
CA GLN A 219 34.73 -8.88 -50.81
C GLN A 219 36.10 -8.58 -51.46
N LEU A 220 37.22 -8.96 -50.84
CA LEU A 220 38.54 -8.77 -51.43
C LEU A 220 39.39 -10.05 -51.45
N THR A 221 38.86 -11.18 -51.93
CA THR A 221 39.70 -12.27 -52.47
C THR A 221 38.88 -13.17 -53.40
N ALA A 222 38.68 -12.75 -54.65
CA ALA A 222 38.34 -13.64 -55.76
C ALA A 222 38.53 -12.91 -57.09
N LYS A 223 39.77 -12.77 -57.52
CA LYS A 223 40.18 -12.63 -58.93
C LYS A 223 41.71 -12.64 -59.01
N GLN A 224 42.27 -13.83 -59.23
CA GLN A 224 43.34 -14.10 -60.20
C GLN A 224 43.18 -15.53 -60.68
#